data_AF-A0A7Y2M3D7-F1
#
_entry.id   AF-A0A7Y2M3D7-F1
#
_cell.length_a   1.000
_cell.length_b   1.000
_cell.length_c   1.000
_cell.angle_alpha   90.00
_cell.angle_beta   90.00
_cell.angle_gamma   90.00
#
_symmetry.space_group_name_H-M   'P 1'
#
loop_
_entity.id
_entity.type
_entity.pdbx_description
1 polymer ?
#
loop_
_entity_poly.entity_id
_entity_poly.type
_entity_poly.pdbx_seq_one_letter_code
_entity_poly.pdbx_strand_id
1 'polypeptide(L)'
;LRAGLAVGVAAAVGVLILTADVDVVVLGGGLTALGDRMLADVTAQLAANAAASPFLRSLRLDERVELLPAGSPAAALGAALIGAARDPEEVLTHG
;
A
#
# COMPACT_ATOMS: atom_id res chain seq x y z
N LEU A 1 7.75 -2.52 19.17
CA LEU A 1 6.65 -2.92 18.26
C LEU A 1 6.70 -2.14 16.93
N ARG A 2 6.60 -0.80 16.94
CA ARG A 2 6.54 0.03 15.71
C ARG A 2 7.76 -0.13 14.78
N ALA A 3 8.97 -0.17 15.33
CA ALA A 3 10.19 -0.43 14.55
C ALA A 3 10.15 -1.79 13.82
N GLY A 4 9.65 -2.83 14.47
CA GLY A 4 9.48 -4.14 13.84
C GLY A 4 8.43 -4.14 12.73
N LEU A 5 7.36 -3.34 12.88
CA LEU A 5 6.38 -3.13 11.82
C LEU A 5 7.00 -2.41 10.62
N ALA A 6 7.79 -1.35 10.84
CA ALA A 6 8.44 -0.63 9.77
C ALA A 6 9.40 -1.51 8.95
N VAL A 7 10.17 -2.37 9.63
CA VAL A 7 11.02 -3.39 8.98
C VAL A 7 10.19 -4.35 8.15
N GLY A 8 9.11 -4.90 8.71
CA GLY A 8 8.24 -5.83 7.98
C GLY A 8 7.55 -5.19 6.77
N VAL A 9 7.04 -3.97 6.92
CA VAL A 9 6.40 -3.22 5.83
C VAL A 9 7.42 -2.87 4.74
N ALA A 10 8.62 -2.39 5.10
CA ALA A 10 9.67 -2.10 4.12
C ALA A 10 10.09 -3.35 3.33
N ALA A 11 10.15 -4.52 3.98
CA ALA A 11 10.40 -5.78 3.31
C ALA A 11 9.26 -6.16 2.35
N ALA A 12 8.00 -6.02 2.78
CA ALA A 12 6.83 -6.29 1.92
C ALA A 12 6.78 -5.36 0.70
N VAL A 13 7.05 -4.06 0.88
CA VAL A 13 7.18 -3.08 -0.21
C VAL A 13 8.22 -3.53 -1.22
N GLY A 14 9.40 -3.94 -0.74
CA GLY A 14 10.47 -4.47 -1.60
C GLY A 14 10.02 -5.69 -2.39
N VAL A 15 9.35 -6.65 -1.76
CA VAL A 15 8.80 -7.84 -2.45
C VAL A 15 7.81 -7.42 -3.53
N LEU A 16 6.82 -6.58 -3.22
CA LEU A 16 5.79 -6.15 -4.17
C LEU A 16 6.40 -5.45 -5.39
N ILE A 17 7.30 -4.49 -5.18
CA ILE A 17 7.89 -3.73 -6.28
C ILE A 17 8.84 -4.61 -7.11
N LEU A 18 9.65 -5.46 -6.48
CA LEU A 18 10.60 -6.30 -7.22
C LEU A 18 9.93 -7.45 -7.98
N THR A 19 8.75 -7.90 -7.55
CA THR A 19 8.06 -9.04 -8.17
C THR A 19 6.95 -8.64 -9.12
N ALA A 20 6.28 -7.51 -8.87
CA ALA A 20 5.14 -7.07 -9.66
C ALA A 20 5.34 -5.69 -10.32
N ASP A 21 6.47 -5.02 -10.07
CA ASP A 21 6.82 -3.70 -10.61
C ASP A 21 5.70 -2.65 -10.49
N VAL A 22 5.10 -2.57 -9.30
CA VAL A 22 4.06 -1.59 -9.03
C VAL A 22 4.64 -0.18 -8.92
N ASP A 23 3.92 0.80 -9.45
CA ASP A 23 4.31 2.22 -9.38
C ASP A 23 4.24 2.77 -7.95
N VAL A 24 3.18 2.42 -7.23
CA VAL A 24 2.90 2.91 -5.86
C VAL A 24 2.35 1.77 -4.99
N VAL A 25 2.84 1.70 -3.76
CA VAL A 25 2.32 0.84 -2.70
C VAL A 25 1.56 1.71 -1.69
N VAL A 26 0.25 1.52 -1.61
CA VAL A 26 -0.61 2.23 -0.65
C VAL A 26 -0.79 1.40 0.61
N LEU A 27 -0.39 1.95 1.76
CA LEU A 27 -0.54 1.34 3.07
C LEU A 27 -1.96 1.61 3.62
N GLY A 28 -2.74 0.55 3.79
CA GLY A 28 -4.13 0.62 4.27
C GLY A 28 -4.37 -0.08 5.61
N GLY A 29 -5.65 -0.18 6.00
CA GLY A 29 -6.09 -0.93 7.17
C GLY A 29 -5.53 -0.40 8.50
N GLY A 30 -5.21 -1.30 9.44
CA GLY A 30 -4.74 -0.92 10.79
C GLY A 30 -3.45 -0.09 10.82
N LEU A 31 -2.69 -0.05 9.72
CA LEU A 31 -1.49 0.79 9.61
C LEU A 31 -1.82 2.29 9.48
N THR A 32 -2.98 2.65 8.91
CA THR A 32 -3.38 4.07 8.76
C THR A 32 -3.64 4.74 10.10
N ALA A 33 -4.00 3.98 11.14
CA ALA A 33 -4.18 4.49 12.51
C ALA A 33 -2.88 5.02 13.13
N LEU A 34 -1.72 4.63 12.59
CA LEU A 34 -0.40 5.08 13.05
C LEU A 34 0.05 6.36 12.31
N GLY A 35 -0.64 6.75 11.24
CA GLY A 35 -0.49 8.01 10.54
C GLY A 35 0.90 8.26 9.97
N ASP A 36 1.25 9.55 9.82
CA ASP A 36 2.51 10.01 9.23
C ASP A 36 3.75 9.46 9.92
N ARG A 37 3.66 9.15 11.22
CA ARG A 37 4.76 8.55 11.99
C ARG A 37 5.11 7.14 11.50
N MET A 38 4.13 6.37 11.03
CA MET A 38 4.40 5.07 10.40
C MET A 38 5.04 5.26 9.03
N LEU A 39 4.54 6.19 8.22
CA LEU A 39 5.11 6.48 6.91
C LEU A 39 6.57 6.94 7.02
N ALA A 40 6.88 7.80 7.98
CA ALA A 40 8.24 8.25 8.27
C ALA A 40 9.16 7.10 8.68
N ASP A 41 8.72 6.19 9.56
CA ASP A 41 9.52 5.03 9.96
C ASP A 41 9.77 4.06 8.79
N VAL A 42 8.76 3.82 7.94
CA VAL A 42 8.87 2.94 6.77
C VAL A 42 9.80 3.53 5.73
N THR A 43 9.65 4.81 5.40
CA THR A 43 10.52 5.51 4.44
C THR A 43 11.96 5.57 4.94
N ALA A 44 12.20 5.83 6.22
CA ALA A 44 13.53 5.77 6.81
C ALA A 44 14.15 4.37 6.71
N GLN A 45 13.36 3.32 6.96
CA GLN A 45 13.83 1.95 6.82
C GLN A 45 14.13 1.57 5.35
N LEU A 46 13.32 2.03 4.40
CA LEU A 46 13.56 1.83 2.96
C LEU A 46 14.84 2.56 2.51
N ALA A 47 15.05 3.79 2.95
CA ALA A 47 16.28 4.54 2.68
C ALA A 47 17.52 3.83 3.26
N ALA A 48 17.42 3.29 4.47
CA ALA A 48 18.50 2.49 5.08
C ALA A 48 18.80 1.22 4.28
N ASN A 49 17.76 0.49 3.83
CA ASN A 49 17.92 -0.69 2.98
C ASN A 49 18.58 -0.32 1.63
N ALA A 50 18.17 0.80 1.04
CA ALA A 50 18.74 1.30 -0.21
C ALA A 50 20.23 1.65 -0.07
N ALA A 51 20.65 2.23 1.06
CA ALA A 51 22.06 2.56 1.29
C ALA A 51 23.00 1.35 1.12
N ALA A 52 22.52 0.14 1.40
CA ALA A 52 23.29 -1.10 1.26
C ALA A 52 23.43 -1.63 -0.18
N SER A 53 22.66 -1.13 -1.16
CA SER A 53 22.64 -1.68 -2.53
C SER A 53 22.44 -0.61 -3.61
N PRO A 54 23.36 -0.46 -4.59
CA PRO A 54 23.18 0.46 -5.71
C PRO A 54 21.91 0.20 -6.52
N PHE A 55 21.55 -1.08 -6.70
CA PHE A 55 20.31 -1.47 -7.36
C PHE A 55 19.10 -0.94 -6.58
N LEU A 56 19.02 -1.19 -5.26
CA LEU A 56 17.90 -0.71 -4.46
C LEU A 56 17.82 0.82 -4.41
N ARG A 57 18.95 1.54 -4.42
CA ARG A 57 18.94 3.02 -4.57
C ARG A 57 18.31 3.47 -5.87
N SER A 58 18.58 2.78 -6.97
CA SER A 58 18.02 3.16 -8.29
C SER A 58 16.50 3.03 -8.35
N LEU A 59 15.90 2.20 -7.49
CA LEU A 59 14.46 1.97 -7.47
C LEU A 59 13.66 3.05 -6.71
N ARG A 60 14.32 3.81 -5.83
CA ARG A 60 13.70 4.90 -5.03
C ARG A 60 12.42 4.44 -4.31
N LEU A 61 12.50 3.29 -3.65
CA LEU A 61 11.34 2.61 -3.06
C LEU A 61 10.62 3.45 -1.99
N ASP A 62 11.36 4.29 -1.28
CA ASP A 62 10.85 5.23 -0.29
C ASP A 62 9.88 6.27 -0.88
N GLU A 63 10.02 6.60 -2.16
CA GLU A 63 9.15 7.55 -2.86
C GLU A 63 7.89 6.90 -3.45
N ARG A 64 7.83 5.55 -3.44
CA ARG A 64 6.71 4.77 -3.98
C ARG A 64 5.71 4.33 -2.91
N VAL A 65 5.81 4.85 -1.69
CA VAL A 65 4.94 4.45 -0.58
C VAL A 65 4.05 5.61 -0.17
N GLU A 66 2.75 5.35 -0.12
CA GLU A 66 1.75 6.30 0.34
C GLU A 66 0.92 5.69 1.47
N LEU A 67 0.40 6.54 2.35
CA LEU A 67 -0.54 6.11 3.39
C LEU A 67 -1.96 6.44 2.94
N LEU A 68 -2.85 5.43 2.97
CA LEU A 68 -4.26 5.67 2.72
C LEU A 68 -4.80 6.63 3.81
N PRO A 69 -5.55 7.69 3.44
CA PRO A 69 -6.13 8.60 4.42
C PRO A 69 -6.93 7.86 5.49
N ALA A 70 -6.78 8.29 6.75
CA ALA A 70 -7.52 7.71 7.86
C ALA A 70 -9.03 7.85 7.63
N GLY A 71 -9.78 6.76 7.85
CA GLY A 71 -11.22 6.72 7.59
C GLY A 71 -11.61 6.62 6.12
N SER A 72 -10.64 6.43 5.20
CA SER A 72 -10.94 6.23 3.79
C SER A 72 -11.93 5.09 3.56
N PRO A 73 -12.99 5.29 2.75
CA PRO A 73 -13.98 4.27 2.45
C PRO A 73 -13.49 3.27 1.40
N ALA A 74 -12.21 3.28 1.00
CA ALA A 74 -11.68 2.48 -0.11
C ALA A 74 -12.07 0.99 -0.04
N ALA A 75 -12.08 0.40 1.15
CA ALA A 75 -12.50 -0.99 1.34
C ALA A 75 -14.00 -1.21 1.04
N ALA A 76 -14.88 -0.37 1.60
CA ALA A 76 -16.33 -0.47 1.38
C ALA A 76 -16.71 -0.12 -0.06
N LEU A 77 -16.10 0.92 -0.62
CA LEU A 77 -16.29 1.32 -2.01
C LEU A 77 -15.83 0.22 -2.98
N GLY A 78 -14.65 -0.35 -2.75
CA GLY A 78 -14.14 -1.47 -3.55
C GLY A 78 -15.10 -2.66 -3.50
N ALA A 79 -15.61 -3.02 -2.32
CA ALA A 79 -16.60 -4.07 -2.19
C ALA A 79 -17.89 -3.79 -2.98
N ALA A 80 -18.41 -2.55 -2.92
CA ALA A 80 -19.59 -2.13 -3.66
C ALA A 80 -19.37 -2.18 -5.19
N LEU A 81 -18.21 -1.73 -5.68
CA LEU A 81 -17.86 -1.79 -7.10
C LEU A 81 -17.77 -3.23 -7.61
N ILE A 82 -17.13 -4.12 -6.83
CA ILE A 82 -17.03 -5.54 -7.19
C ILE A 82 -18.42 -6.22 -7.13
N GLY A 83 -19.30 -5.80 -6.22
CA GLY A 83 -20.70 -6.23 -6.20
C GLY A 83 -21.45 -5.80 -7.46
N ALA A 84 -21.43 -4.51 -7.77
CA ALA A 84 -22.11 -3.94 -8.94
C ALA A 84 -21.61 -4.52 -10.28
N ALA A 85 -20.32 -4.84 -10.39
CA ALA A 85 -19.75 -5.44 -11.60
C ALA A 85 -20.17 -6.91 -11.82
N ARG A 86 -20.63 -7.60 -10.76
CA ARG A 86 -21.10 -8.99 -10.82
C ARG A 86 -22.59 -9.12 -11.14
N ASP A 87 -23.38 -8.05 -10.95
CA ASP A 87 -24.83 -8.02 -11.19
C ASP A 87 -25.27 -7.08 -12.35
N PRO A 88 -24.70 -7.16 -13.58
CA PRO A 88 -25.25 -6.39 -14.71
C PRO A 88 -26.59 -6.96 -15.24
N GLU A 89 -26.95 -8.20 -14.91
CA GLU A 89 -28.07 -8.92 -15.53
C GLU A 89 -29.42 -8.77 -14.77
N GLU A 90 -29.42 -8.45 -13.47
CA GLU A 90 -30.68 -8.32 -12.70
C GLU A 90 -31.45 -7.01 -12.96
N VAL A 91 -30.77 -5.96 -13.43
CA VAL A 91 -31.38 -4.65 -13.69
C VAL A 91 -32.20 -4.64 -14.98
N LEU A 92 -31.92 -5.54 -15.94
CA LEU A 92 -32.68 -5.65 -17.20
C LEU A 92 -33.95 -6.50 -17.08
N THR A 93 -34.11 -7.26 -16.01
CA THR A 93 -35.24 -8.22 -15.83
C THR A 93 -36.42 -7.62 -15.06
N HIS A 94 -36.31 -6.39 -14.58
CA HIS A 94 -37.35 -5.69 -13.80
C HIS A 94 -37.88 -4.40 -14.47
N GLY A 95 -37.73 -4.28 -15.80
CA GLY A 95 -38.29 -3.20 -16.62
C GLY A 95 -39.50 -3.63 -17.43
#